data_AF-A0A3M7GRB2-F1
#
_entry.id   AF-A0A3M7GRB2-F1
#
_cell.length_a   1.000
_cell.length_b   1.000
_cell.length_c   1.000
_cell.angle_alpha   90.00
_cell.angle_beta   90.00
_cell.angle_gamma   90.00
#
_symmetry.space_group_name_H-M   'P 1'
#
loop_
_entity.id
_entity.type
_entity.pdbx_description
1 polymer ?
#
loop_
_entity_poly.entity_id
_entity_poly.type
_entity_poly.pdbx_seq_one_letter_code
_entity_poly.pdbx_strand_id
1 'polypeptide(L)'
;MSDIEKSPVDSRLASIFRRLARALRLHLSQSSSSNESQTLYDTVTRPLDREKGCARGYPQVATFQCSDPNFLQYRGFKYLHSRVLSNLQYEIQQLEDELDRLDNWDHDHQDQERRLVCLENDILYQRCDQFPEEFQLEFERTRPEVLADLRRKLLEYDELILKTREITLLQRPSTKDYRSVRSWFANHAPLIHGEAQYLKRKEDIITLRPGRECAGFDGFVERMLHLLDASLRKLGCHVIRKLFITQELQEKTTDPRLQYYAPARVDKLVGFIITGVIFMLLILPVVALYELSN
;
A
#
# COMPACT_ATOMS: atom_id res chain seq x y z
N MET A 1 53.14 -3.25 -79.18
CA MET A 1 53.32 -1.94 -78.50
C MET A 1 51.98 -1.63 -77.87
N SER A 2 51.71 -1.83 -76.58
CA SER A 2 52.52 -2.02 -75.38
C SER A 2 51.66 -2.79 -74.35
N ASP A 3 52.13 -3.96 -73.90
CA ASP A 3 51.54 -4.67 -72.75
C ASP A 3 51.86 -3.89 -71.48
N ILE A 4 50.84 -3.29 -70.87
CA ILE A 4 50.96 -2.65 -69.56
C ILE A 4 50.65 -3.71 -68.50
N GLU A 5 51.75 -4.23 -67.98
CA GLU A 5 51.90 -5.09 -66.81
C GLU A 5 51.05 -4.57 -65.64
N LYS A 6 49.99 -5.32 -65.26
CA LYS A 6 49.20 -5.04 -64.05
C LYS A 6 50.09 -5.24 -62.83
N SER A 7 50.57 -4.13 -62.29
CA SER A 7 51.36 -4.05 -61.07
C SER A 7 50.73 -4.86 -59.91
N PRO A 8 51.52 -5.69 -59.20
CA PRO A 8 51.05 -6.53 -58.10
C PRO A 8 50.66 -5.76 -56.82
N VAL A 9 50.65 -4.43 -56.87
CA VAL A 9 50.42 -3.54 -55.73
C VAL A 9 48.91 -3.34 -55.47
N ASP A 10 48.07 -3.32 -56.50
CA ASP A 10 46.62 -3.08 -56.37
C ASP A 10 45.88 -4.23 -55.68
N SER A 11 46.33 -5.47 -55.91
CA SER A 11 45.75 -6.66 -55.26
C SER A 11 46.06 -6.71 -53.76
N ARG A 12 47.26 -6.23 -53.37
CA ARG A 12 47.70 -6.17 -51.98
C ARG A 12 46.94 -5.10 -51.21
N LEU A 13 46.76 -3.90 -51.77
CA LEU A 13 45.96 -2.84 -51.12
C LEU A 13 44.50 -3.25 -50.96
N ALA A 14 43.87 -3.86 -51.98
CA ALA A 14 42.50 -4.36 -51.86
C ALA A 14 42.34 -5.49 -50.82
N SER A 15 43.41 -6.26 -50.56
CA SER A 15 43.43 -7.29 -49.51
C SER A 15 43.55 -6.69 -48.10
N ILE A 16 44.33 -5.61 -47.95
CA ILE A 16 44.52 -4.89 -46.69
C ILE A 16 43.23 -4.18 -46.29
N PHE A 17 42.57 -3.48 -47.23
CA PHE A 17 41.28 -2.83 -46.97
C PHE A 17 40.18 -3.82 -46.56
N ARG A 18 40.13 -5.01 -47.19
CA ARG A 18 39.17 -6.07 -46.81
C ARG A 18 39.47 -6.65 -45.43
N ARG A 19 40.74 -6.76 -45.04
CA ARG A 19 41.15 -7.20 -43.70
C ARG A 19 40.83 -6.16 -42.64
N LEU A 20 41.08 -4.88 -42.94
CA LEU A 20 40.72 -3.76 -42.05
C LEU A 20 39.21 -3.64 -41.86
N ALA A 21 38.43 -3.74 -42.94
CA ALA A 21 36.97 -3.72 -42.85
C ALA A 21 36.41 -4.90 -42.05
N ARG A 22 36.99 -6.12 -42.19
CA ARG A 22 36.61 -7.27 -41.36
C ARG A 22 37.02 -7.10 -39.90
N ALA A 23 38.21 -6.57 -39.63
CA ALA A 23 38.66 -6.30 -38.27
C ALA A 23 37.76 -5.25 -37.58
N LEU A 24 37.40 -4.17 -38.28
CA LEU A 24 36.45 -3.16 -37.78
C LEU A 24 35.06 -3.75 -37.53
N ARG A 25 34.57 -4.62 -38.42
CA ARG A 25 33.27 -5.28 -38.26
C ARG A 25 33.27 -6.29 -37.10
N LEU A 26 34.38 -6.98 -36.89
CA LEU A 26 34.57 -7.89 -35.74
C LEU A 26 34.70 -7.11 -34.43
N HIS A 27 35.36 -5.95 -34.44
CA HIS A 27 35.45 -5.09 -33.25
C HIS A 27 34.10 -4.44 -32.90
N LEU A 28 33.34 -3.99 -33.91
CA LEU A 28 31.97 -3.51 -33.73
C LEU A 28 31.03 -4.63 -33.21
N SER A 29 31.16 -5.86 -33.74
CA SER A 29 30.41 -7.03 -33.28
C SER A 29 30.81 -7.50 -31.88
N GLN A 30 32.07 -7.34 -31.48
CA GLN A 30 32.52 -7.63 -30.11
C GLN A 30 32.00 -6.56 -29.14
N SER A 31 32.00 -5.28 -29.54
CA SER A 31 31.47 -4.18 -28.72
C SER A 31 29.95 -4.27 -28.49
N SER A 32 29.18 -4.81 -29.45
CA SER A 32 27.74 -5.07 -29.24
C SER A 32 27.50 -6.24 -28.30
N SER A 33 28.30 -7.31 -28.37
CA SER A 33 28.17 -8.49 -27.49
C SER A 33 28.61 -8.21 -26.03
N SER A 34 29.56 -7.30 -25.82
CA SER A 34 29.96 -6.87 -24.48
C SER A 34 28.91 -5.96 -23.83
N ASN A 35 28.21 -5.13 -24.62
CA ASN A 35 27.11 -4.30 -24.12
C ASN A 35 25.86 -5.13 -23.76
N GLU A 36 25.48 -6.12 -24.58
CA GLU A 36 24.34 -7.00 -24.26
C GLU A 36 24.53 -7.77 -22.94
N SER A 37 25.75 -8.23 -22.67
CA SER A 37 26.07 -8.93 -21.42
C SER A 37 26.03 -8.03 -20.17
N GLN A 38 26.27 -6.72 -20.32
CA GLN A 38 26.12 -5.74 -19.25
C GLN A 38 24.65 -5.41 -18.97
N THR A 39 23.82 -5.30 -20.01
CA THR A 39 22.39 -4.97 -19.84
C THR A 39 21.56 -6.00 -19.09
N LEU A 40 21.99 -7.27 -19.04
CA LEU A 40 21.26 -8.34 -18.34
C LEU A 40 21.30 -8.18 -16.80
N TYR A 41 22.34 -7.52 -16.27
CA TYR A 41 22.54 -7.30 -14.83
C TYR A 41 22.20 -5.87 -14.40
N ASP A 42 21.80 -5.00 -15.33
CA ASP A 42 21.42 -3.63 -15.02
C ASP A 42 20.08 -3.61 -14.28
N THR A 43 20.04 -2.86 -13.18
CA THR A 43 18.82 -2.74 -12.38
C THR A 43 17.79 -1.89 -13.14
N VAL A 44 16.73 -2.53 -13.63
CA VAL A 44 15.61 -1.82 -14.25
C VAL A 44 14.79 -1.12 -13.17
N THR A 45 14.90 0.20 -13.09
CA THR A 45 14.09 1.03 -12.19
C THR A 45 12.95 1.70 -12.94
N ARG A 46 11.78 1.81 -12.32
CA ARG A 46 10.69 2.65 -12.85
C ARG A 46 11.01 4.12 -12.53
N PRO A 47 11.15 4.97 -13.56
CA PRO A 47 11.47 6.38 -13.35
C PRO A 47 10.26 7.14 -12.80
N LEU A 48 10.49 8.02 -11.83
CA LEU A 48 9.45 8.91 -11.30
C LEU A 48 9.26 10.16 -12.16
N ASP A 49 10.36 10.65 -12.73
CA ASP A 49 10.39 11.90 -13.47
C ASP A 49 9.82 11.70 -14.87
N ARG A 50 9.06 12.70 -15.33
CA ARG A 50 8.54 12.75 -16.70
C ARG A 50 9.66 12.71 -17.74
N GLU A 51 10.76 13.40 -17.46
CA GLU A 51 11.95 13.49 -18.31
C GLU A 51 12.62 12.13 -18.54
N LYS A 52 12.44 11.19 -17.59
CA LYS A 52 12.98 9.83 -17.65
C LYS A 52 11.97 8.82 -18.21
N GLY A 53 10.81 9.26 -18.71
CA GLY A 53 9.83 8.42 -19.41
C GLY A 53 8.58 8.03 -18.64
N CYS A 54 8.31 8.62 -17.46
CA CYS A 54 7.09 8.34 -16.71
C CYS A 54 5.84 8.97 -17.38
N ALA A 55 4.80 8.17 -17.63
CA ALA A 55 3.53 8.64 -18.17
C ALA A 55 2.73 9.44 -17.12
N ARG A 56 2.15 10.58 -17.51
CA ARG A 56 1.37 11.46 -16.62
C ARG A 56 0.09 10.78 -16.14
N GLY A 57 -0.41 11.19 -14.96
CA GLY A 57 -1.68 10.72 -14.43
C GLY A 57 -1.50 9.63 -13.38
N TYR A 58 -2.40 8.64 -13.38
CA TYR A 58 -2.34 7.49 -12.48
C TYR A 58 -1.03 6.69 -12.54
N PRO A 59 -0.37 6.48 -13.71
CA PRO A 59 0.92 5.79 -13.73
C PRO A 59 2.00 6.53 -12.94
N GLN A 60 2.02 7.87 -13.01
CA GLN A 60 2.92 8.71 -12.23
C GLN A 60 2.61 8.65 -10.73
N VAL A 61 1.33 8.69 -10.36
CA VAL A 61 0.89 8.56 -8.97
C VAL A 61 1.28 7.19 -8.40
N ALA A 62 1.04 6.11 -9.15
CA ALA A 62 1.41 4.75 -8.73
C ALA A 62 2.92 4.63 -8.54
N THR A 63 3.71 5.18 -9.47
CA THR A 63 5.18 5.18 -9.39
C THR A 63 5.67 5.99 -8.18
N PHE A 64 5.03 7.11 -7.87
CA PHE A 64 5.30 7.89 -6.66
C PHE A 64 4.93 7.12 -5.39
N GLN A 65 3.71 6.60 -5.29
CA GLN A 65 3.26 5.88 -4.08
C GLN A 65 4.05 4.61 -3.82
N CYS A 66 4.50 3.90 -4.86
CA CYS A 66 5.32 2.69 -4.69
C CYS A 66 6.81 2.99 -4.47
N SER A 67 7.25 4.25 -4.61
CA SER A 67 8.66 4.61 -4.49
C SER A 67 9.18 4.54 -3.04
N ASP A 68 8.30 4.76 -2.06
CA ASP A 68 8.60 4.66 -0.62
C ASP A 68 7.38 4.12 0.13
N PRO A 69 7.54 3.15 1.05
CA PRO A 69 6.44 2.67 1.90
C PRO A 69 5.69 3.78 2.67
N ASN A 70 6.34 4.90 2.99
CA ASN A 70 5.71 6.05 3.66
C ASN A 70 4.72 6.80 2.76
N PHE A 71 4.79 6.61 1.44
CA PHE A 71 3.90 7.22 0.45
C PHE A 71 2.72 6.34 0.05
N LEU A 72 2.65 5.09 0.55
CA LEU A 72 1.51 4.17 0.38
C LEU A 72 0.30 4.62 1.21
N GLN A 73 -0.25 5.78 0.85
CA GLN A 73 -1.35 6.44 1.53
C GLN A 73 -2.63 6.36 0.68
N TYR A 74 -3.68 5.81 1.28
CA TYR A 74 -4.97 5.58 0.64
C TYR A 74 -6.11 5.98 1.57
N ARG A 75 -7.34 6.04 1.04
CA ARG A 75 -8.52 6.24 1.87
C ARG A 75 -8.98 4.91 2.48
N GLY A 76 -9.28 4.94 3.76
CA GLY A 76 -9.86 3.81 4.49
C GLY A 76 -11.38 3.76 4.43
N PHE A 77 -12.04 4.82 3.94
CA PHE A 77 -13.50 4.90 3.75
C PHE A 77 -14.33 4.50 4.98
N LYS A 78 -13.83 4.79 6.20
CA LYS A 78 -14.42 4.29 7.45
C LYS A 78 -15.90 4.67 7.59
N TYR A 79 -16.23 5.92 7.26
CA TYR A 79 -17.60 6.41 7.26
C TYR A 79 -18.53 5.62 6.32
N LEU A 80 -18.06 5.26 5.12
CA LEU A 80 -18.87 4.51 4.16
C LEU A 80 -19.07 3.06 4.62
N HIS A 81 -18.01 2.42 5.14
CA HIS A 81 -18.14 1.09 5.74
C HIS A 81 -19.16 1.09 6.88
N SER A 82 -19.11 2.06 7.79
CA SER A 82 -20.10 2.18 8.87
C SER A 82 -21.52 2.34 8.34
N ARG A 83 -21.74 3.14 7.29
CA ARG A 83 -23.08 3.31 6.71
C ARG A 83 -23.63 2.02 6.10
N VAL A 84 -22.81 1.28 5.36
CA VAL A 84 -23.22 0.01 4.76
C VAL A 84 -23.48 -1.03 5.84
N LEU A 85 -22.63 -1.11 6.87
CA LEU A 85 -22.85 -1.98 8.02
C LEU A 85 -24.16 -1.68 8.73
N SER A 86 -24.47 -0.40 9.00
CA SER A 86 -25.74 -0.02 9.62
C SER A 86 -26.96 -0.35 8.75
N ASN A 87 -26.85 -0.24 7.42
CA ASN A 87 -27.92 -0.65 6.52
C ASN A 87 -28.12 -2.18 6.54
N LEU A 88 -27.04 -2.97 6.54
CA LEU A 88 -27.13 -4.43 6.69
C LEU A 88 -27.71 -4.84 8.05
N GLN A 89 -27.35 -4.15 9.15
CA GLN A 89 -27.96 -4.40 10.46
C GLN A 89 -29.46 -4.20 10.43
N TYR A 90 -29.93 -3.11 9.82
CA TYR A 90 -31.35 -2.86 9.67
C TYR A 90 -32.03 -3.95 8.84
N GLU A 91 -31.45 -4.35 7.71
CA GLU A 91 -32.00 -5.42 6.87
C GLU A 91 -32.08 -6.76 7.61
N ILE A 92 -31.04 -7.12 8.37
CA ILE A 92 -31.04 -8.32 9.21
C ILE A 92 -32.11 -8.24 10.28
N GLN A 93 -32.25 -7.09 10.95
CA GLN A 93 -33.28 -6.86 11.96
C GLN A 93 -34.69 -7.00 11.36
N GLN A 94 -34.94 -6.50 10.15
CA GLN A 94 -36.24 -6.69 9.49
C GLN A 94 -36.54 -8.17 9.21
N LEU A 95 -35.53 -8.97 8.85
CA LEU A 95 -35.68 -10.41 8.66
C LEU A 95 -35.89 -11.15 9.99
N GLU A 96 -35.22 -10.71 11.06
CA GLU A 96 -35.44 -11.20 12.42
C GLU A 96 -36.88 -10.92 12.88
N ASP A 97 -37.35 -9.68 12.73
CA ASP A 97 -38.72 -9.27 13.05
C ASP A 97 -39.76 -10.08 12.23
N GLU A 98 -39.47 -10.40 10.97
CA GLU A 98 -40.34 -11.21 10.11
C GLU A 98 -40.39 -12.68 10.55
N LEU A 99 -39.25 -13.27 10.93
CA LEU A 99 -39.21 -14.61 11.52
C LEU A 99 -39.98 -14.66 12.84
N ASP A 100 -39.80 -13.67 13.72
CA ASP A 100 -40.53 -13.58 14.98
C ASP A 100 -42.04 -13.52 14.75
N ARG A 101 -42.51 -12.79 13.73
CA ARG A 101 -43.93 -12.76 13.36
C ARG A 101 -44.42 -14.11 12.84
N LEU A 102 -43.64 -14.80 12.00
CA LEU A 102 -43.97 -16.14 11.52
C LEU A 102 -44.05 -17.14 12.68
N ASP A 103 -43.14 -17.04 13.65
CA ASP A 103 -43.10 -17.92 14.81
C ASP A 103 -44.29 -17.66 15.77
N ASN A 104 -44.65 -16.39 15.98
CA ASN A 104 -45.83 -16.00 16.74
C ASN A 104 -47.12 -16.48 16.05
N TRP A 105 -47.20 -16.35 14.72
CA TRP A 105 -48.36 -16.83 13.97
C TRP A 105 -48.54 -18.35 14.10
N ASP A 106 -47.45 -19.13 13.99
CA ASP A 106 -47.47 -20.59 14.19
C ASP A 106 -47.88 -20.98 15.62
N HIS A 107 -47.49 -20.17 16.61
CA HIS A 107 -47.85 -20.38 18.02
C HIS A 107 -49.35 -20.17 18.26
N ASP A 108 -49.91 -19.09 17.74
CA ASP A 108 -51.31 -18.71 17.99
C ASP A 108 -52.31 -19.68 17.33
N HIS A 109 -51.92 -20.35 16.24
CA HIS A 109 -52.84 -21.19 15.45
C HIS A 109 -52.88 -22.68 15.85
N GLN A 110 -52.28 -23.08 16.99
CA GLN A 110 -52.33 -24.37 17.73
C GLN A 110 -52.16 -25.71 16.97
N ASP A 111 -52.74 -25.90 15.78
CA ASP A 111 -52.57 -27.09 14.93
C ASP A 111 -51.20 -27.08 14.19
N GLN A 112 -50.54 -25.92 14.20
CA GLN A 112 -49.30 -25.66 13.47
C GLN A 112 -48.05 -25.52 14.37
N GLU A 113 -48.19 -25.74 15.68
CA GLU A 113 -47.06 -25.87 16.63
C GLU A 113 -46.05 -26.95 16.18
N ARG A 114 -46.50 -27.93 15.38
CA ARG A 114 -45.62 -28.94 14.78
C ARG A 114 -44.55 -28.34 13.86
N ARG A 115 -44.73 -27.14 13.30
CA ARG A 115 -43.70 -26.46 12.48
C ARG A 115 -42.57 -25.90 13.33
N LEU A 116 -42.91 -25.24 14.45
CA LEU A 116 -41.93 -24.75 15.42
C LEU A 116 -41.04 -25.87 15.99
N VAL A 117 -41.60 -27.08 16.12
CA VAL A 117 -40.92 -28.24 16.72
C VAL A 117 -40.29 -29.17 15.66
N CYS A 118 -40.67 -29.06 14.38
CA CYS A 118 -40.21 -29.95 13.31
C CYS A 118 -39.97 -29.21 11.99
N LEU A 119 -38.69 -29.03 11.66
CA LEU A 119 -38.22 -28.39 10.44
C LEU A 119 -38.68 -29.10 9.14
N GLU A 120 -38.99 -30.39 9.19
CA GLU A 120 -39.49 -31.13 8.02
C GLU A 120 -40.79 -30.52 7.49
N ASN A 121 -41.63 -29.97 8.37
CA ASN A 121 -42.86 -29.31 7.93
C ASN A 121 -42.58 -28.00 7.19
N ASP A 122 -41.52 -27.26 7.51
CA ASP A 122 -41.11 -26.08 6.75
C ASP A 122 -40.59 -26.44 5.35
N ILE A 123 -40.03 -27.65 5.19
CA ILE A 123 -39.60 -28.17 3.89
C ILE A 123 -40.81 -28.58 3.03
N LEU A 124 -41.90 -29.00 3.65
CA LEU A 124 -43.12 -29.40 2.94
C LEU A 124 -43.92 -28.19 2.44
N TYR A 125 -43.89 -27.07 3.15
CA TYR A 125 -44.63 -25.84 2.83
C TYR A 125 -43.71 -24.71 2.36
N GLN A 126 -43.26 -24.81 1.10
CA GLN A 126 -42.29 -23.87 0.51
C GLN A 126 -42.92 -22.66 -0.16
N ARG A 127 -44.25 -22.65 -0.35
CA ARG A 127 -44.94 -21.57 -1.06
C ARG A 127 -46.10 -21.03 -0.25
N CYS A 128 -46.27 -19.71 -0.28
CA CYS A 128 -47.35 -19.01 0.44
C CYS A 128 -48.76 -19.47 0.00
N ASP A 129 -48.96 -19.90 -1.24
CA ASP A 129 -50.25 -20.40 -1.75
C ASP A 129 -50.70 -21.72 -1.11
N GLN A 130 -49.81 -22.39 -0.37
CA GLN A 130 -50.12 -23.60 0.40
C GLN A 130 -50.68 -23.30 1.79
N PHE A 131 -50.68 -22.03 2.22
CA PHE A 131 -51.17 -21.58 3.51
C PHE A 131 -52.58 -21.00 3.42
N PRO A 132 -53.33 -20.89 4.54
CA PRO A 132 -54.64 -20.24 4.58
C PRO A 132 -54.60 -18.81 4.06
N GLU A 133 -55.73 -18.30 3.57
CA GLU A 133 -55.85 -16.93 3.04
C GLU A 133 -55.43 -15.87 4.08
N GLU A 134 -55.72 -16.11 5.36
CA GLU A 134 -55.30 -15.27 6.48
C GLU A 134 -53.77 -15.10 6.55
N PHE A 135 -53.02 -16.19 6.33
CA PHE A 135 -51.55 -16.13 6.26
C PHE A 135 -51.08 -15.32 5.06
N GLN A 136 -51.69 -15.53 3.89
CA GLN A 136 -51.31 -14.85 2.65
C GLN A 136 -51.58 -13.33 2.68
N LEU A 137 -52.50 -12.88 3.54
CA LEU A 137 -52.76 -11.45 3.75
C LEU A 137 -51.72 -10.77 4.64
N GLU A 138 -51.09 -11.53 5.54
CA GLU A 138 -50.12 -11.01 6.52
C GLU A 138 -48.66 -11.22 6.08
N PHE A 139 -48.38 -12.32 5.37
CA PHE A 139 -47.02 -12.72 5.00
C PHE A 139 -46.86 -12.85 3.48
N GLU A 140 -45.85 -12.19 2.94
CA GLU A 140 -45.46 -12.30 1.53
C GLU A 140 -44.55 -13.51 1.27
N ARG A 141 -43.85 -14.00 2.31
CA ARG A 141 -42.80 -15.02 2.21
C ARG A 141 -42.99 -16.12 3.26
N THR A 142 -42.47 -17.30 2.93
CA THR A 142 -42.43 -18.44 3.86
C THR A 142 -41.15 -18.43 4.71
N ARG A 143 -41.17 -19.08 5.88
CA ARG A 143 -40.00 -19.20 6.78
C ARG A 143 -38.71 -19.65 6.06
N PRO A 144 -38.72 -20.68 5.18
CA PRO A 144 -37.50 -21.07 4.44
C PRO A 144 -36.94 -19.96 3.54
N GLU A 145 -37.79 -19.15 2.91
CA GLU A 145 -37.37 -18.05 2.05
C GLU A 145 -36.73 -16.92 2.88
N VAL A 146 -37.34 -16.57 4.02
CA VAL A 146 -36.79 -15.58 4.96
C VAL A 146 -35.46 -16.06 5.53
N LEU A 147 -35.36 -17.33 5.94
CA LEU A 147 -34.11 -17.92 6.43
C LEU A 147 -33.00 -17.96 5.38
N ALA A 148 -33.33 -18.24 4.11
CA ALA A 148 -32.37 -18.22 3.01
C ALA A 148 -31.80 -16.81 2.79
N ASP A 149 -32.67 -15.79 2.84
CA ASP A 149 -32.26 -14.39 2.73
C ASP A 149 -31.43 -13.93 3.94
N LEU A 150 -31.86 -14.29 5.15
CA LEU A 150 -31.15 -14.00 6.39
C LEU A 150 -29.75 -14.61 6.38
N ARG A 151 -29.61 -15.87 5.95
CA ARG A 151 -28.30 -16.52 5.81
C ARG A 151 -27.38 -15.74 4.87
N ARG A 152 -27.90 -15.27 3.73
CA ARG A 152 -27.13 -14.47 2.78
C ARG A 152 -26.69 -13.15 3.42
N LYS A 153 -27.60 -12.43 4.07
CA LYS A 153 -27.32 -11.13 4.71
C LYS A 153 -26.36 -11.24 5.88
N LEU A 154 -26.46 -12.29 6.70
CA LEU A 154 -25.51 -12.56 7.77
C LEU A 154 -24.10 -12.80 7.24
N LEU A 155 -23.95 -13.59 6.17
CA LEU A 155 -22.63 -13.80 5.54
C LEU A 155 -22.05 -12.49 4.96
N GLU A 156 -22.86 -11.69 4.28
CA GLU A 156 -22.46 -10.38 3.76
C GLU A 156 -22.01 -9.44 4.89
N TYR A 157 -22.76 -9.42 6.00
CA TYR A 157 -22.46 -8.61 7.18
C TYR A 157 -21.18 -9.07 7.88
N ASP A 158 -21.03 -10.36 8.15
CA ASP A 158 -19.87 -10.95 8.81
C ASP A 158 -18.58 -10.72 7.99
N GLU A 159 -18.65 -10.89 6.67
CA GLU A 159 -17.52 -10.62 5.80
C GLU A 159 -17.15 -9.12 5.83
N LEU A 160 -18.15 -8.24 5.73
CA LEU A 160 -17.91 -6.79 5.72
C LEU A 160 -17.37 -6.29 7.05
N ILE A 161 -17.88 -6.76 8.19
CA ILE A 161 -17.44 -6.31 9.52
C ILE A 161 -16.00 -6.75 9.80
N LEU A 162 -15.63 -7.97 9.41
CA LEU A 162 -14.26 -8.47 9.56
C LEU A 162 -13.28 -7.68 8.69
N LYS A 163 -13.60 -7.46 7.41
CA LYS A 163 -12.78 -6.61 6.53
C LYS A 163 -12.68 -5.17 7.03
N THR A 164 -13.78 -4.61 7.53
CA THR A 164 -13.80 -3.26 8.10
C THR A 164 -12.94 -3.15 9.34
N ARG A 165 -12.91 -4.20 10.19
CA ARG A 165 -12.01 -4.29 11.33
C ARG A 165 -10.55 -4.27 10.87
N GLU A 166 -10.18 -5.07 9.87
CA GLU A 166 -8.81 -5.10 9.32
C GLU A 166 -8.38 -3.72 8.81
N ILE A 167 -9.24 -3.05 8.02
CA ILE A 167 -8.98 -1.68 7.54
C ILE A 167 -8.86 -0.69 8.69
N THR A 168 -9.63 -0.87 9.77
CA THR A 168 -9.61 0.01 10.93
C THR A 168 -8.33 -0.11 11.74
N LEU A 169 -7.72 -1.29 11.76
CA LEU A 169 -6.43 -1.57 12.39
C LEU A 169 -5.24 -0.96 11.64
N LEU A 170 -5.42 -0.60 10.36
CA LEU A 170 -4.38 0.10 9.60
C LEU A 170 -4.08 1.46 10.24
N GLN A 171 -2.79 1.76 10.34
CA GLN A 171 -2.32 2.98 10.98
C GLN A 171 -2.62 4.20 10.09
N ARG A 172 -2.66 5.37 10.73
CA ARG A 172 -2.64 6.65 10.03
C ARG A 172 -1.20 7.03 9.67
N PRO A 173 -0.96 7.66 8.51
CA PRO A 173 0.38 8.16 8.19
C PRO A 173 0.80 9.24 9.20
N SER A 174 2.12 9.37 9.40
CA SER A 174 2.67 10.50 10.15
C SER A 174 2.26 11.83 9.49
N THR A 175 2.17 12.89 10.29
CA THR A 175 1.85 14.24 9.77
C THR A 175 2.88 14.69 8.75
N LYS A 176 4.15 14.29 8.90
CA LYS A 176 5.21 14.56 7.94
C LYS A 176 4.95 13.86 6.60
N ASP A 177 4.69 12.55 6.63
CA ASP A 177 4.47 11.76 5.41
C ASP A 177 3.23 12.22 4.65
N TYR A 178 2.15 12.52 5.37
CA TYR A 178 0.95 13.08 4.79
C TYR A 178 1.22 14.43 4.09
N ARG A 179 2.02 15.30 4.72
CA ARG A 179 2.44 16.58 4.10
C ARG A 179 3.32 16.36 2.89
N SER A 180 4.23 15.38 2.90
CA SER A 180 5.10 15.06 1.77
C SER A 180 4.29 14.66 0.54
N VAL A 181 3.34 13.72 0.71
CA VAL A 181 2.44 13.29 -0.38
C VAL A 181 1.62 14.46 -0.88
N ARG A 182 1.01 15.24 0.01
CA ARG A 182 0.21 16.42 -0.38
C ARG A 182 1.02 17.48 -1.12
N SER A 183 2.25 17.73 -0.69
CA SER A 183 3.14 18.70 -1.34
C SER A 183 3.54 18.23 -2.73
N TRP A 184 3.81 16.93 -2.89
CA TRP A 184 4.10 16.35 -4.20
C TRP A 184 2.91 16.49 -5.16
N PHE A 185 1.69 16.16 -4.71
CA PHE A 185 0.46 16.36 -5.50
C PHE A 185 0.24 17.82 -5.88
N ALA A 186 0.52 18.76 -4.98
CA ALA A 186 0.39 20.19 -5.24
C ALA A 186 1.40 20.69 -6.28
N ASN A 187 2.64 20.18 -6.24
CA ASN A 187 3.72 20.59 -7.15
C ASN A 187 3.59 19.97 -8.54
N HIS A 188 3.22 18.68 -8.61
CA HIS A 188 3.21 17.93 -9.87
C HIS A 188 1.85 17.94 -10.56
N ALA A 189 0.76 18.18 -9.81
CA ALA A 189 -0.63 18.12 -10.28
C ALA A 189 -0.87 16.95 -11.27
N PRO A 190 -0.58 15.70 -10.83
CA PRO A 190 -0.63 14.55 -11.73
C PRO A 190 -2.08 14.20 -12.12
N LEU A 191 -3.05 14.46 -11.23
CA LEU A 191 -4.48 14.19 -11.44
C LEU A 191 -5.29 15.48 -11.52
N ILE A 192 -6.53 15.38 -12.01
CA ILE A 192 -7.50 16.47 -11.98
C ILE A 192 -7.94 16.78 -10.55
N HIS A 193 -8.41 18.01 -10.30
CA HIS A 193 -8.73 18.47 -8.94
C HIS A 193 -9.79 17.61 -8.23
N GLY A 194 -10.80 17.14 -8.95
CA GLY A 194 -11.86 16.30 -8.41
C GLY A 194 -11.33 14.97 -7.88
N GLU A 195 -10.44 14.32 -8.64
CA GLU A 195 -9.81 13.06 -8.23
C GLU A 195 -8.85 13.28 -7.06
N ALA A 196 -7.99 14.30 -7.11
CA ALA A 196 -7.03 14.58 -6.04
C ALA A 196 -7.69 15.06 -4.71
N GLN A 197 -9.00 15.35 -4.70
CA GLN A 197 -9.71 15.86 -3.53
C GLN A 197 -9.73 14.86 -2.37
N TYR A 198 -9.57 13.55 -2.65
CA TYR A 198 -9.52 12.50 -1.63
C TYR A 198 -8.44 12.79 -0.58
N LEU A 199 -7.34 13.42 -0.99
CA LEU A 199 -6.20 13.76 -0.14
C LEU A 199 -6.54 14.82 0.93
N LYS A 200 -7.61 15.60 0.75
CA LYS A 200 -8.05 16.61 1.73
C LYS A 200 -8.65 15.97 2.99
N ARG A 201 -9.13 14.72 2.92
CA ARG A 201 -9.78 14.00 4.02
C ARG A 201 -8.74 13.35 4.95
N LYS A 202 -7.92 14.16 5.63
CA LYS A 202 -6.77 13.70 6.45
C LYS A 202 -7.13 12.56 7.41
N GLU A 203 -8.29 12.65 8.06
CA GLU A 203 -8.75 11.68 9.06
C GLU A 203 -9.09 10.29 8.50
N ASP A 204 -9.38 10.23 7.20
CA ASP A 204 -9.75 9.01 6.46
C ASP A 204 -8.56 8.42 5.70
N ILE A 205 -7.39 9.06 5.75
CA ILE A 205 -6.17 8.51 5.14
C ILE A 205 -5.54 7.48 6.07
N ILE A 206 -5.24 6.31 5.49
CA ILE A 206 -4.54 5.18 6.09
C ILE A 206 -3.21 4.95 5.37
N THR A 207 -2.25 4.34 6.05
CA THR A 207 -1.00 3.87 5.47
C THR A 207 -0.97 2.35 5.42
N LEU A 208 -0.44 1.78 4.32
CA LEU A 208 -0.20 0.34 4.19
C LEU A 208 1.14 -0.08 4.80
N ARG A 209 1.91 0.85 5.38
CA ARG A 209 3.15 0.53 6.06
C ARG A 209 2.85 -0.42 7.24
N PRO A 210 3.54 -1.57 7.36
CA PRO A 210 3.42 -2.43 8.52
C PRO A 210 3.85 -1.64 9.76
N GLY A 211 2.91 -1.47 10.68
CA GLY A 211 3.04 -0.56 11.80
C GLY A 211 4.09 -1.02 12.79
N ARG A 212 5.19 -0.27 12.90
CA ARG A 212 5.84 -0.13 14.21
C ARG A 212 4.98 0.86 15.01
N GLU A 213 4.77 0.56 16.28
CA GLU A 213 4.00 1.32 17.25
C GLU A 213 4.55 2.75 17.43
N CYS A 214 4.29 3.66 16.48
CA CYS A 214 5.11 4.87 16.40
C CYS A 214 4.37 6.18 16.14
N ALA A 215 3.06 6.30 16.34
CA ALA A 215 2.48 7.64 16.34
C ALA A 215 3.03 8.50 17.51
N GLY A 216 3.16 7.91 18.71
CA GLY A 216 3.73 8.58 19.88
C GLY A 216 5.26 8.59 19.89
N PHE A 217 5.89 7.48 19.49
CA PHE A 217 7.34 7.35 19.40
C PHE A 217 7.92 8.21 18.26
N ASP A 218 7.26 8.34 17.09
CA ASP A 218 7.73 9.25 16.03
C ASP A 218 7.75 10.68 16.52
N GLY A 219 6.73 11.16 17.25
CA GLY A 219 6.74 12.52 17.78
C GLY A 219 7.84 12.77 18.84
N PHE A 220 8.24 11.73 19.59
CA PHE A 220 9.36 11.81 20.52
C PHE A 220 10.71 11.74 19.79
N VAL A 221 10.85 10.80 18.85
CA VAL A 221 12.04 10.63 18.01
C VAL A 221 12.26 11.83 17.10
N GLU A 222 11.21 12.45 16.56
CA GLU A 222 11.30 13.66 15.75
C GLU A 222 11.81 14.83 16.59
N ARG A 223 11.36 14.98 17.84
CA ARG A 223 11.92 15.96 18.78
C ARG A 223 13.39 15.67 19.11
N MET A 224 13.73 14.41 19.38
CA MET A 224 15.11 14.01 19.65
C MET A 224 16.02 14.19 18.43
N LEU A 225 15.56 13.82 17.24
CA LEU A 225 16.27 14.03 15.98
C LEU A 225 16.43 15.51 15.69
N HIS A 226 15.43 16.36 15.94
CA HIS A 226 15.58 17.80 15.78
C HIS A 226 16.61 18.40 16.75
N LEU A 227 16.65 17.91 18.00
CA LEU A 227 17.67 18.31 18.97
C LEU A 227 19.07 17.80 18.56
N LEU A 228 19.14 16.55 18.08
CA LEU A 228 20.37 15.94 17.59
C LEU A 228 20.87 16.66 16.35
N ASP A 229 20.00 16.98 15.39
CA ASP A 229 20.32 17.67 14.14
C ASP A 229 20.69 19.13 14.40
N ALA A 230 20.06 19.80 15.38
CA ALA A 230 20.48 21.12 15.84
C ALA A 230 21.86 21.08 16.52
N SER A 231 22.13 20.04 17.31
CA SER A 231 23.44 19.81 17.95
C SER A 231 24.53 19.45 16.91
N LEU A 232 24.19 18.62 15.92
CA LEU A 232 25.10 18.17 14.86
C LEU A 232 25.36 19.26 13.81
N ARG A 233 24.39 20.15 13.55
CA ARG A 233 24.63 21.38 12.78
C ARG A 233 25.57 22.33 13.50
N LYS A 234 25.44 22.47 14.83
CA LYS A 234 26.43 23.20 15.63
C LYS A 234 27.82 22.56 15.56
N LEU A 235 27.90 21.24 15.43
CA LEU A 235 29.15 20.49 15.26
C LEU A 235 29.69 20.43 13.80
N GLY A 236 28.98 20.99 12.82
CA GLY A 236 29.44 21.06 11.42
C GLY A 236 29.49 19.72 10.67
N CYS A 237 28.85 18.65 11.17
CA CYS A 237 28.96 17.32 10.58
C CYS A 237 28.10 17.14 9.32
N HIS A 238 28.70 17.33 8.14
CA HIS A 238 28.11 17.05 6.81
C HIS A 238 27.83 15.56 6.52
N VAL A 239 28.14 14.66 7.47
CA VAL A 239 28.21 13.21 7.29
C VAL A 239 26.82 12.57 7.20
N ILE A 240 25.84 13.10 7.91
CA ILE A 240 24.47 12.56 7.99
C ILE A 240 23.84 12.57 6.59
N ARG A 241 23.94 13.68 5.86
CA ARG A 241 23.37 13.81 4.51
C ARG A 241 23.97 12.82 3.51
N LYS A 242 25.24 12.44 3.68
CA LYS A 242 25.92 11.41 2.86
C LYS A 242 25.60 9.98 3.29
N LEU A 243 25.33 9.74 4.57
CA LEU A 243 25.07 8.39 5.10
C LEU A 243 23.63 7.91 4.82
N PHE A 244 22.69 8.85 4.70
CA PHE A 244 21.25 8.58 4.54
C PHE A 244 20.73 8.63 3.10
N ILE A 245 21.52 9.10 2.14
CA ILE A 245 21.13 9.23 0.72
C ILE A 245 21.93 8.23 -0.12
N THR A 246 21.27 7.18 -0.61
CA THR A 246 21.89 6.17 -1.48
C THR A 246 21.91 6.65 -2.93
N GLN A 247 22.98 6.33 -3.67
CA GLN A 247 23.18 6.71 -5.07
C GLN A 247 22.09 6.13 -6.00
N GLU A 248 21.64 4.89 -5.77
CA GLU A 248 20.56 4.22 -6.51
C GLU A 248 19.17 4.86 -6.35
N LEU A 249 18.96 5.60 -5.25
CA LEU A 249 17.69 6.29 -4.97
C LEU A 249 17.67 7.69 -5.61
N GLN A 250 18.86 8.29 -5.82
CA GLN A 250 19.01 9.53 -6.59
C GLN A 250 18.77 9.33 -8.09
N GLU A 251 18.94 8.12 -8.60
CA GLU A 251 18.67 7.83 -10.02
C GLU A 251 17.16 7.90 -10.34
N LYS A 252 16.28 7.61 -9.36
CA LYS A 252 14.83 7.55 -9.56
C LYS A 252 14.16 8.92 -9.67
N THR A 253 14.74 9.97 -9.09
CA THR A 253 14.19 11.33 -9.13
C THR A 253 15.25 12.41 -9.23
N THR A 254 14.99 13.45 -10.02
CA THR A 254 15.84 14.64 -10.16
C THR A 254 15.40 15.77 -9.21
N ASP A 255 14.25 15.64 -8.52
CA ASP A 255 13.70 16.72 -7.69
C ASP A 255 14.44 16.83 -6.34
N PRO A 256 15.17 17.94 -6.07
CA PRO A 256 15.95 18.12 -4.84
C PRO A 256 15.11 18.22 -3.56
N ARG A 257 13.78 18.29 -3.68
CA ARG A 257 12.83 18.41 -2.55
C ARG A 257 12.23 17.08 -2.10
N LEU A 258 12.34 16.01 -2.90
CA LEU A 258 11.94 14.66 -2.49
C LEU A 258 13.11 13.96 -1.77
N GLN A 259 13.20 14.14 -0.46
CA GLN A 259 14.21 13.48 0.35
C GLN A 259 13.75 12.06 0.67
N TYR A 260 14.16 11.10 -0.15
CA TYR A 260 14.03 9.69 0.17
C TYR A 260 15.03 9.30 1.26
N TYR A 261 14.53 8.78 2.38
CA TYR A 261 15.37 8.23 3.44
C TYR A 261 15.34 6.70 3.35
N ALA A 262 16.51 6.04 3.26
CA ALA A 262 16.57 4.59 3.21
C ALA A 262 16.07 3.99 4.56
N PRO A 263 14.90 3.33 4.61
CA PRO A 263 14.25 2.92 5.86
C PRO A 263 15.13 1.96 6.67
N ALA A 264 15.84 1.04 6.01
CA ALA A 264 16.70 0.05 6.67
C ALA A 264 17.88 0.64 7.46
N ARG A 265 18.35 1.84 7.12
CA ARG A 265 19.47 2.50 7.83
C ARG A 265 18.97 3.45 8.92
N VAL A 266 17.80 4.05 8.71
CA VAL A 266 17.08 4.81 9.75
C VAL A 266 16.72 3.87 10.91
N ASP A 267 16.22 2.66 10.62
CA ASP A 267 15.89 1.67 11.65
C ASP A 267 17.12 1.23 12.46
N LYS A 268 18.30 1.10 11.81
CA LYS A 268 19.57 0.78 12.51
C LYS A 268 20.04 1.94 13.40
N LEU A 269 19.95 3.18 12.92
CA LEU A 269 20.30 4.36 13.72
C LEU A 269 19.37 4.51 14.92
N VAL A 270 18.06 4.37 14.69
CA VAL A 270 17.06 4.42 15.75
C VAL A 270 17.30 3.30 16.76
N GLY A 271 17.60 2.08 16.30
CA GLY A 271 18.01 0.97 17.16
C GLY A 271 19.22 1.31 18.03
N PHE A 272 20.27 1.87 17.44
CA PHE A 272 21.47 2.29 18.18
C PHE A 272 21.18 3.37 19.23
N ILE A 273 20.33 4.36 18.90
CA ILE A 273 19.91 5.41 19.84
C ILE A 273 19.12 4.81 20.99
N ILE A 274 18.15 3.93 20.73
CA ILE A 274 17.36 3.26 21.77
C ILE A 274 18.26 2.45 22.69
N THR A 275 19.18 1.65 22.14
CA THR A 275 20.13 0.86 22.94
C THR A 275 21.01 1.77 23.79
N GLY A 276 21.49 2.88 23.24
CA GLY A 276 22.26 3.88 23.98
C GLY A 276 21.47 4.53 25.13
N VAL A 277 20.19 4.87 24.90
CA VAL A 277 19.30 5.42 25.93
C VAL A 277 19.04 4.39 27.04
N ILE A 278 18.80 3.12 26.71
CA ILE A 278 18.63 2.04 27.70
C ILE A 278 19.91 1.88 28.53
N PHE A 279 21.07 1.88 27.88
CA PHE A 279 22.37 1.77 28.56
C PHE A 279 22.61 2.95 29.51
N MET A 280 22.31 4.17 29.08
CA MET A 280 22.39 5.36 29.93
C MET A 280 21.42 5.29 31.11
N LEU A 281 20.18 4.85 30.90
CA LEU A 281 19.18 4.65 31.96
C LEU A 281 19.60 3.60 32.99
N LEU A 282 20.39 2.59 32.60
CA LEU A 282 20.92 1.58 33.52
C LEU A 282 22.15 2.08 34.30
N ILE A 283 22.99 2.90 33.68
CA ILE A 283 24.26 3.36 34.27
C ILE A 283 24.08 4.59 35.17
N LEU A 284 23.26 5.57 34.76
CA LEU A 284 23.02 6.80 35.52
C LEU A 284 22.59 6.53 36.98
N PRO A 285 21.66 5.61 37.28
CA PRO A 285 21.28 5.29 38.65
C PRO A 285 22.43 4.69 39.46
N VAL A 286 23.25 3.83 38.86
CA VAL A 286 24.39 3.19 39.53
C VAL A 286 25.46 4.23 39.88
N VAL A 287 25.76 5.15 38.95
CA VAL A 287 26.73 6.23 39.17
C VAL A 287 26.22 7.21 40.22
N ALA A 288 24.95 7.61 40.15
CA ALA A 288 24.34 8.51 41.15
C ALA A 288 24.36 7.90 42.55
N LEU A 289 24.14 6.58 42.66
CA LEU A 289 24.20 5.87 43.95
C LEU A 289 25.64 5.73 44.46
N TYR A 290 26.62 5.61 43.56
CA TYR A 290 28.05 5.57 43.90
C TYR A 290 28.55 6.93 44.41
N GLU A 291 28.12 8.04 43.80
CA GLU A 291 28.46 9.39 44.30
C GLU A 291 27.77 9.76 45.61
N LEU A 292 26.57 9.23 45.89
CA LEU A 292 25.90 9.44 47.18
C LEU A 292 26.45 8.55 48.31
N SER A 293 27.15 7.47 47.97
CA SER A 293 27.70 6.50 48.93
C SER A 293 29.13 6.85 49.38
N ASN A 294 29.79 7.83 48.77
CA ASN A 294 31.18 8.21 49.03
C ASN A 294 31.26 9.66 49.51
#